data_AF-A0AA36MPS5-F1
#
_entry.id   AF-A0AA36MPS5-F1
#
_cell.length_a   1.000
_cell.length_b   1.000
_cell.length_c   1.000
_cell.angle_alpha   90.00
_cell.angle_beta   90.00
_cell.angle_gamma   90.00
#
_symmetry.space_group_name_H-M   'P 1'
#
loop_
_entity.id
_entity.type
_entity.pdbx_description
1 polymer ?
#
loop_
_entity_poly.entity_id
_entity_poly.type
_entity_poly.pdbx_seq_one_letter_code
_entity_poly.pdbx_strand_id
1 'polypeptide(L)'
;MINCDVSSITELKRITQLEMEGCIDKEGLKEFTKVIPETPLSKAQALLTGVLKIVNECRNHAFRLQPLKMSSDLISQLLAVGVKLESLANQLQENIKKGKDKNRYYVTIFTEVDKYSRMARERIELGKALVRAAEKAANPKAKPAAKPAKNATGEPA
;
A
#
# COMPACT_ATOMS: atom_id res chain seq x y z
N MET A 1 -7.69 10.29 43.90
CA MET A 1 -7.06 9.88 42.63
C MET A 1 -7.70 8.58 42.20
N ILE A 2 -8.39 8.57 41.06
CA ILE A 2 -8.86 7.34 40.45
C ILE A 2 -7.63 6.70 39.81
N ASN A 3 -7.28 5.48 40.22
CA ASN A 3 -6.20 4.71 39.62
C ASN A 3 -6.76 4.11 38.33
N CYS A 4 -6.49 4.74 37.19
CA CYS A 4 -6.90 4.26 35.88
C CYS A 4 -5.73 3.51 35.23
N ASP A 5 -5.93 2.23 34.93
CA ASP A 5 -4.97 1.44 34.16
C ASP A 5 -5.23 1.63 32.67
N VAL A 6 -4.44 2.52 32.06
CA VAL A 6 -4.48 2.87 30.63
C VAL A 6 -4.09 1.70 29.71
N SER A 7 -3.63 0.58 30.28
CA SER A 7 -3.30 -0.65 29.57
C SER A 7 -4.54 -1.52 29.29
N SER A 8 -5.63 -1.28 30.02
CA SER A 8 -6.90 -2.00 29.87
C SER A 8 -7.78 -1.33 28.84
N ILE A 9 -8.02 -2.00 27.70
CA ILE A 9 -8.94 -1.55 26.65
C ILE A 9 -10.34 -1.23 27.22
N THR A 10 -10.75 -1.92 28.28
CA THR A 10 -12.05 -1.72 28.93
C THR A 10 -12.08 -0.41 29.72
N GLU A 11 -11.00 -0.07 30.44
CA GLU A 11 -10.91 1.20 31.16
C GLU A 11 -10.73 2.37 30.22
N LEU A 12 -9.96 2.20 29.15
CA LEU A 12 -9.82 3.18 28.08
C LEU A 12 -11.19 3.48 27.45
N LYS A 13 -11.96 2.44 27.10
CA LYS A 13 -13.34 2.59 26.58
C LYS A 13 -14.24 3.32 27.57
N ARG A 14 -14.14 3.04 28.86
CA ARG A 14 -14.95 3.69 29.90
C ARG A 14 -14.60 5.17 30.05
N ILE A 15 -13.31 5.52 30.02
CA ILE A 15 -12.83 6.91 30.11
C ILE A 15 -13.24 7.68 28.85
N THR A 16 -13.00 7.12 27.66
CA THR A 16 -13.43 7.74 26.40
C THR A 16 -14.95 7.89 26.35
N GLN A 17 -15.72 6.91 26.86
CA GLN A 17 -17.18 7.03 26.97
C GLN A 17 -17.61 8.16 27.92
N LEU A 18 -16.95 8.32 29.07
CA LEU A 18 -17.22 9.41 30.02
C LEU A 18 -16.84 10.79 29.47
N GLU A 19 -15.73 10.89 28.73
CA GLU A 19 -15.30 12.14 28.07
C GLU A 19 -16.21 12.50 26.88
N MET A 20 -16.72 11.50 26.15
CA MET A 20 -17.62 11.72 25.02
C MET A 20 -19.09 11.87 25.41
N GLU A 21 -19.54 11.37 26.57
CA GLU A 21 -20.91 11.60 27.07
C GLU A 21 -21.22 13.11 27.28
N GLY A 22 -20.19 13.97 27.32
CA GLY A 22 -20.34 15.43 27.30
C GLY A 22 -20.26 16.10 25.92
N CYS A 23 -19.95 15.38 24.83
CA CYS A 23 -19.67 16.00 23.51
C CYS A 23 -20.24 15.25 22.29
N ILE A 24 -20.61 13.98 22.41
CA ILE A 24 -21.12 13.16 21.30
C ILE A 24 -22.26 12.28 21.83
N ASP A 25 -23.39 12.25 21.11
CA ASP A 25 -24.54 11.42 21.44
C ASP A 25 -24.26 9.92 21.19
N LYS A 26 -25.00 9.03 21.87
CA LYS A 26 -24.78 7.58 21.79
C LYS A 26 -24.97 7.02 20.36
N GLU A 27 -25.73 7.69 19.50
CA GLU A 27 -25.88 7.29 18.09
C GLU A 27 -24.68 7.73 17.25
N GLY A 28 -24.23 8.98 17.40
CA GLY A 28 -22.97 9.45 16.83
C GLY A 28 -21.79 8.56 17.18
N LEU A 29 -21.69 8.13 18.44
CA LEU A 29 -20.64 7.22 18.88
C LEU A 29 -20.72 5.84 18.20
N LYS A 30 -21.93 5.29 18.00
CA LYS A 30 -22.10 4.02 17.27
C LYS A 30 -21.73 4.14 15.79
N GLU A 31 -21.94 5.31 15.19
CA GLU A 31 -21.50 5.61 13.82
C GLU A 31 -19.97 5.65 13.72
N PHE A 32 -19.28 6.27 14.70
CA PHE A 32 -17.81 6.34 14.76
C PHE A 32 -17.12 5.04 15.18
N THR A 33 -17.77 4.24 16.03
CA THR A 33 -17.27 2.94 16.52
C THR A 33 -17.81 1.75 15.73
N LYS A 34 -18.48 1.99 14.60
CA LYS A 34 -18.81 0.96 13.60
C LYS A 34 -17.49 0.44 13.02
N VAL A 35 -16.83 -0.42 13.77
CA VAL A 35 -15.80 -1.32 13.28
C VAL A 35 -16.55 -2.22 12.30
N ILE A 36 -16.49 -1.87 11.01
CA ILE A 36 -16.96 -2.76 9.95
C ILE A 36 -16.14 -4.04 10.16
N PRO A 37 -16.76 -5.17 10.54
CA PRO A 37 -16.02 -6.40 10.72
C PRO A 37 -15.29 -6.65 9.41
N GLU A 38 -13.96 -6.75 9.46
CA GLU A 38 -13.16 -7.03 8.26
C GLU A 38 -13.49 -8.45 7.78
N THR A 39 -14.51 -8.57 6.95
CA THR A 39 -14.88 -9.82 6.33
C THR A 39 -13.79 -10.24 5.33
N PRO A 40 -13.61 -11.55 5.10
CA PRO A 40 -12.73 -12.04 4.04
C PRO A 40 -13.05 -11.38 2.69
N LEU A 41 -14.34 -11.12 2.41
CA LEU A 41 -14.79 -10.40 1.23
C LEU A 41 -14.29 -8.94 1.16
N SER A 42 -14.38 -8.17 2.26
CA SER A 42 -13.90 -6.78 2.25
C SER A 42 -12.38 -6.69 2.10
N LYS A 43 -11.64 -7.61 2.74
CA LYS A 43 -10.19 -7.77 2.53
C LYS A 43 -9.85 -8.09 1.08
N ALA A 44 -10.60 -9.01 0.46
CA ALA A 44 -10.42 -9.38 -0.93
C ALA A 44 -10.67 -8.19 -1.89
N GLN A 45 -11.68 -7.37 -1.64
CA GLN A 45 -11.97 -6.18 -2.45
C GLN A 45 -10.86 -5.11 -2.33
N ALA A 46 -10.39 -4.85 -1.11
CA ALA A 46 -9.27 -3.95 -0.88
C ALA A 46 -8.00 -4.45 -1.59
N LEU A 47 -7.70 -5.75 -1.46
CA LEU A 47 -6.56 -6.37 -2.11
C LEU A 47 -6.65 -6.30 -3.63
N LEU A 48 -7.81 -6.57 -4.23
CA LEU A 48 -8.03 -6.50 -5.68
C LEU A 48 -7.64 -5.13 -6.24
N THR A 49 -8.10 -4.06 -5.57
CA THR A 49 -7.77 -2.68 -5.97
C THR A 49 -6.26 -2.42 -5.88
N GLY A 50 -5.61 -2.92 -4.84
CA GLY A 50 -4.15 -2.82 -4.68
C GLY A 50 -3.37 -3.57 -5.76
N VAL A 51 -3.77 -4.79 -6.09
CA VAL A 51 -3.10 -5.63 -7.10
C VAL A 51 -3.17 -4.99 -8.49
N LEU A 52 -4.34 -4.48 -8.89
CA LEU A 52 -4.50 -3.84 -10.20
C LEU A 52 -3.63 -2.60 -10.35
N LYS A 53 -3.41 -1.83 -9.27
CA LYS A 53 -2.45 -0.71 -9.27
C LYS A 53 -1.03 -1.19 -9.52
N ILE A 54 -0.59 -2.27 -8.87
CA ILE A 54 0.75 -2.83 -9.04
C ILE A 54 0.95 -3.36 -10.47
N VAL A 55 -0.06 -4.02 -11.06
CA VAL A 55 -0.02 -4.47 -12.46
C VAL A 55 0.22 -3.30 -13.40
N ASN A 56 -0.51 -2.20 -13.21
CA ASN A 56 -0.33 -0.99 -14.02
C ASN A 56 1.05 -0.35 -13.81
N GLU A 57 1.56 -0.32 -12.58
CA GLU A 57 2.93 0.16 -12.32
C GLU A 57 3.99 -0.68 -13.06
N CYS A 58 3.84 -2.00 -13.08
CA CYS A 58 4.74 -2.90 -13.81
C CYS A 58 4.74 -2.58 -15.32
N ARG A 59 3.55 -2.45 -15.92
CA ARG A 59 3.39 -2.09 -17.34
C ARG A 59 4.00 -0.73 -17.66
N ASN A 60 3.73 0.27 -16.82
CA ASN A 60 4.26 1.63 -17.00
C ASN A 60 5.80 1.66 -16.92
N HIS A 61 6.40 0.94 -15.97
CA HIS A 61 7.86 0.89 -15.85
C HIS A 61 8.48 0.10 -16.99
N ALA A 62 7.87 -1.02 -17.41
CA ALA A 62 8.31 -1.78 -18.58
C ALA A 62 8.32 -0.89 -19.84
N PHE A 63 7.28 -0.08 -20.05
CA PHE A 63 7.21 0.88 -21.15
C PHE A 63 8.33 1.94 -21.08
N ARG A 64 8.53 2.55 -19.92
CA ARG A 64 9.60 3.56 -19.72
C ARG A 64 11.01 3.01 -19.94
N LEU A 65 11.19 1.70 -19.73
CA LEU A 65 12.47 1.02 -19.92
C LEU A 65 12.76 0.67 -21.38
N GLN A 66 11.75 0.58 -22.26
CA GLN A 66 11.92 0.22 -23.69
C GLN A 66 13.03 0.97 -24.43
N PRO A 67 13.21 2.30 -24.27
CA PRO A 67 14.29 3.02 -24.95
C PRO A 67 15.70 2.69 -24.44
N LEU A 68 15.85 1.95 -23.34
CA LEU A 68 17.14 1.61 -22.75
C LEU A 68 17.66 0.27 -23.28
N LYS A 69 18.85 0.24 -23.88
CA LYS A 69 19.43 -0.96 -24.50
C LYS A 69 19.67 -2.15 -23.55
N MET A 70 19.84 -1.91 -22.24
CA MET A 70 20.17 -2.95 -21.25
C MET A 70 19.01 -3.33 -20.33
N SER A 71 17.76 -3.03 -20.71
CA SER A 71 16.59 -3.25 -19.86
C SER A 71 15.72 -4.44 -20.28
N SER A 72 16.07 -5.17 -21.34
CA SER A 72 15.25 -6.25 -21.92
C SER A 72 14.83 -7.33 -20.92
N ASP A 73 15.76 -7.76 -20.06
CA ASP A 73 15.50 -8.77 -19.04
C ASP A 73 14.57 -8.23 -17.95
N LEU A 74 14.80 -6.98 -17.51
CA LEU A 74 13.96 -6.35 -16.50
C LEU A 74 12.56 -6.07 -17.02
N ILE A 75 12.41 -5.67 -18.29
CA ILE A 75 11.12 -5.53 -18.97
C ILE A 75 10.39 -6.87 -18.99
N SER A 76 11.05 -7.94 -19.44
CA SER A 76 10.47 -9.29 -19.47
C SER A 76 10.00 -9.73 -18.08
N GLN A 77 10.82 -9.47 -17.06
CA GLN A 77 10.48 -9.79 -15.69
C GLN A 77 9.31 -8.97 -15.13
N LEU A 78 9.25 -7.66 -15.40
CA LEU A 78 8.12 -6.80 -15.00
C LEU A 78 6.82 -7.25 -15.65
N LEU A 79 6.85 -7.58 -16.94
CA LEU A 79 5.68 -8.09 -17.66
C LEU A 79 5.24 -9.45 -17.12
N ALA A 80 6.17 -10.38 -16.89
CA ALA A 80 5.86 -11.70 -16.35
C ALA A 80 5.21 -11.63 -14.96
N VAL A 81 5.74 -10.78 -14.06
CA VAL A 81 5.14 -10.55 -12.74
C VAL A 81 3.78 -9.88 -12.88
N GLY A 82 3.63 -8.92 -13.79
CA GLY A 82 2.35 -8.26 -14.09
C GLY A 82 1.27 -9.25 -14.53
N VAL A 83 1.58 -10.15 -15.47
CA VAL A 83 0.66 -11.20 -15.95
C VAL A 83 0.24 -12.13 -14.81
N LYS A 84 1.18 -12.51 -13.93
CA LYS A 84 0.87 -13.39 -12.80
C LYS A 84 -0.04 -12.70 -11.78
N LEU A 85 0.21 -11.44 -11.45
CA LEU A 85 -0.64 -10.62 -10.58
C LEU A 85 -2.03 -10.41 -11.18
N GLU A 86 -2.13 -10.19 -12.49
CA GLU A 86 -3.41 -10.05 -13.21
C GLU A 86 -4.22 -11.35 -13.18
N SER A 87 -3.58 -12.51 -13.36
CA SER A 87 -4.22 -13.82 -13.20
C SER A 87 -4.79 -14.01 -11.78
N LEU A 88 -4.03 -13.63 -10.75
CA LEU A 88 -4.49 -13.70 -9.36
C LEU A 88 -5.62 -12.71 -9.09
N ALA A 89 -5.57 -11.50 -9.66
CA ALA A 89 -6.65 -10.52 -9.58
C ALA A 89 -7.95 -11.04 -10.19
N ASN A 90 -7.87 -11.73 -11.34
CA ASN A 90 -9.05 -12.33 -11.98
C ASN A 90 -9.65 -13.44 -11.10
N GLN A 91 -8.83 -14.33 -10.54
CA GLN A 91 -9.30 -15.35 -9.59
C GLN A 91 -9.95 -14.74 -8.35
N LEU A 92 -9.35 -13.67 -7.81
CA LEU A 92 -9.87 -12.93 -6.67
C LEU A 92 -11.24 -12.30 -7.01
N GLN A 93 -11.35 -11.66 -8.17
CA GLN A 93 -12.57 -11.03 -8.66
C GLN A 93 -13.68 -12.06 -8.88
N GLU A 94 -13.38 -13.25 -9.41
CA GLU A 94 -14.35 -14.33 -9.53
C GLU A 94 -14.89 -14.79 -8.17
N ASN A 95 -14.01 -14.98 -7.18
CA ASN A 95 -14.42 -15.40 -5.84
C ASN A 95 -15.31 -14.34 -5.16
N ILE A 96 -14.98 -13.05 -5.36
CA ILE A 96 -15.81 -11.91 -4.92
C ILE A 96 -17.18 -11.94 -5.61
N LYS A 97 -17.23 -12.10 -6.95
CA LYS A 97 -18.49 -12.18 -7.71
C LYS A 97 -19.37 -13.35 -7.26
N LYS A 98 -18.75 -14.48 -6.90
CA LYS A 98 -19.44 -15.68 -6.36
C LYS A 98 -19.88 -15.52 -4.90
N GLY A 99 -19.68 -14.35 -4.28
CA GLY A 99 -20.08 -14.06 -2.89
C GLY A 99 -19.39 -14.96 -1.87
N LYS A 100 -18.17 -15.45 -2.16
CA LYS A 100 -17.44 -16.31 -1.24
C LYS A 100 -16.96 -15.48 -0.06
N ASP A 101 -17.42 -15.75 1.16
CA ASP A 101 -17.01 -14.97 2.35
C ASP A 101 -16.26 -15.81 3.40
N LYS A 102 -15.61 -16.90 2.97
CA LYS A 102 -14.78 -17.73 3.84
C LYS A 102 -13.31 -17.58 3.48
N ASN A 103 -12.45 -17.42 4.49
CA ASN A 103 -11.01 -17.28 4.31
C ASN A 103 -10.37 -18.37 3.44
N ARG A 104 -10.88 -19.61 3.49
CA ARG A 104 -10.36 -20.73 2.69
C ARG A 104 -10.30 -20.46 1.18
N TYR A 105 -11.14 -19.57 0.66
CA TYR A 105 -11.17 -19.21 -0.77
C TYR A 105 -10.10 -18.17 -1.16
N TYR A 106 -9.51 -17.50 -0.16
CA TYR A 106 -8.65 -16.36 -0.36
C TYR A 106 -7.23 -16.55 0.15
N VAL A 107 -7.00 -17.40 1.16
CA VAL A 107 -5.68 -17.58 1.81
C VAL A 107 -4.56 -17.84 0.81
N THR A 108 -4.76 -18.77 -0.13
CA THR A 108 -3.75 -19.07 -1.16
C THR A 108 -3.52 -17.88 -2.09
N ILE A 109 -4.60 -17.22 -2.52
CA ILE A 109 -4.52 -16.04 -3.39
C ILE A 109 -3.79 -14.90 -2.68
N PHE A 110 -4.08 -14.65 -1.41
CA PHE A 110 -3.44 -13.62 -0.60
C PHE A 110 -1.93 -13.86 -0.47
N THR A 111 -1.55 -15.11 -0.19
CA THR A 111 -0.14 -15.50 -0.05
C THR A 111 0.63 -15.29 -1.36
N GLU A 112 0.05 -15.74 -2.48
CA GLU A 112 0.67 -15.58 -3.80
C GLU A 112 0.72 -14.10 -4.22
N VAL A 113 -0.35 -13.33 -3.97
CA VAL A 113 -0.38 -11.89 -4.22
C VAL A 113 0.71 -11.18 -3.44
N ASP A 114 0.92 -11.48 -2.16
CA ASP A 114 1.95 -10.87 -1.34
C ASP A 114 3.36 -11.16 -1.91
N LYS A 115 3.63 -12.42 -2.26
CA LYS A 115 4.88 -12.84 -2.90
C LYS A 115 5.14 -12.08 -4.20
N TYR A 116 4.19 -12.07 -5.13
CA TYR A 116 4.36 -11.41 -6.42
C TYR A 116 4.37 -9.88 -6.31
N SER A 117 3.68 -9.31 -5.31
CA SER A 117 3.71 -7.86 -5.04
C SER A 117 5.08 -7.40 -4.53
N ARG A 118 5.74 -8.18 -3.66
CA ARG A 118 7.13 -7.89 -3.25
C ARG A 118 8.07 -7.93 -4.46
N MET A 119 7.98 -9.01 -5.23
CA MET A 119 8.72 -9.21 -6.48
C MET A 119 8.51 -8.08 -7.49
N ALA A 120 7.30 -7.55 -7.60
CA ALA A 120 6.99 -6.41 -8.47
C ALA A 120 7.67 -5.13 -7.98
N ARG A 121 7.55 -4.82 -6.69
CA ARG A 121 8.14 -3.62 -6.08
C ARG A 121 9.65 -3.58 -6.25
N GLU A 122 10.34 -4.68 -6.00
CA GLU A 122 11.79 -4.79 -6.20
C GLU A 122 12.19 -4.46 -7.64
N ARG A 123 11.51 -5.06 -8.62
CA ARG A 123 11.77 -4.82 -10.05
C ARG A 123 11.42 -3.40 -10.48
N ILE A 124 10.35 -2.84 -9.94
CA ILE A 124 9.96 -1.44 -10.17
C ILE A 124 11.06 -0.50 -9.66
N GLU A 125 11.61 -0.73 -8.46
CA GLU A 125 12.70 0.08 -7.92
C GLU A 125 13.98 -0.03 -8.74
N LEU A 126 14.33 -1.25 -9.20
CA LEU A 126 15.43 -1.42 -10.16
C LEU A 126 15.17 -0.64 -11.47
N GLY A 127 13.93 -0.68 -11.97
CA GLY A 127 13.53 0.06 -13.17
C GLY A 127 13.67 1.57 -12.99
N LYS A 128 13.23 2.10 -11.84
CA LYS A 128 13.42 3.52 -11.48
C LYS A 128 14.90 3.89 -11.42
N ALA A 129 15.73 3.03 -10.83
CA ALA A 129 17.17 3.27 -10.74
C ALA A 129 17.84 3.34 -12.12
N LEU A 130 17.48 2.43 -13.03
CA LEU A 130 17.99 2.44 -14.40
C LEU A 130 17.56 3.69 -15.18
N VAL A 131 16.29 4.10 -15.07
CA VAL A 131 15.81 5.33 -15.71
C VAL A 131 16.58 6.55 -15.20
N ARG A 132 16.76 6.68 -13.88
CA ARG A 132 17.55 7.77 -13.29
C ARG A 132 19.01 7.75 -13.72
N ALA A 133 19.61 6.57 -13.83
CA ALA A 133 20.99 6.43 -14.31
C ALA A 133 21.13 6.87 -15.77
N ALA A 134 20.18 6.48 -16.61
CA ALA A 134 20.13 6.89 -18.01
C ALA A 134 19.91 8.40 -18.18
N GLU A 135 19.01 9.00 -17.40
CA GLU A 135 18.78 10.45 -17.37
C GLU A 135 20.06 11.22 -16.98
N LYS A 136 20.78 10.75 -15.95
CA LYS A 136 22.07 11.33 -15.55
C LYS A 136 23.14 11.20 -16.63
N ALA A 137 23.22 10.05 -17.29
CA ALA A 137 24.17 9.82 -18.38
C ALA A 137 23.86 10.70 -19.60
N ALA A 138 22.58 10.93 -19.89
CA ALA A 138 22.14 11.82 -20.96
C ALA A 138 22.37 13.31 -20.64
N ASN A 139 22.45 13.70 -19.35
CA ASN A 139 22.63 15.09 -18.95
C ASN A 139 23.60 15.27 -17.75
N PRO A 140 24.92 15.15 -17.96
CA PRO A 140 25.93 15.10 -16.89
C PRO A 140 26.11 16.40 -16.08
N LYS A 141 25.45 17.51 -16.45
CA LYS A 141 25.54 18.81 -15.76
C LYS A 141 24.46 19.07 -14.70
N ALA A 142 23.52 18.14 -14.48
CA ALA A 142 22.49 18.32 -13.45
C ALA A 142 23.11 18.11 -12.04
N LYS A 143 23.49 19.21 -11.38
CA LYS A 143 23.84 19.22 -9.94
C LYS A 143 22.72 18.55 -9.13
N PRO A 144 23.03 17.74 -8.10
CA PRO A 144 22.01 17.25 -7.20
C PRO A 144 21.32 18.46 -6.56
N ALA A 145 19.98 18.51 -6.68
CA ALA A 145 19.18 19.49 -5.97
C ALA A 145 19.47 19.35 -4.47
N ALA A 146 20.26 20.28 -3.94
CA ALA A 146 20.46 20.40 -2.52
C ALA A 146 19.09 20.60 -1.88
N LYS A 147 18.74 19.73 -0.92
CA LYS A 147 17.59 19.98 -0.04
C LYS A 147 17.76 21.39 0.54
N PRO A 148 16.71 22.23 0.59
CA PRO A 148 16.80 23.51 1.27
C PRO A 148 17.14 23.21 2.74
N ALA A 149 18.28 23.73 3.18
CA ALA A 149 18.66 23.73 4.58
C ALA A 149 17.54 24.45 5.35
N LYS A 150 16.95 23.76 6.33
CA LYS A 150 16.12 24.42 7.34
C LYS A 150 17.04 25.40 8.07
N ASN A 151 16.84 26.69 7.86
CA ASN A 151 17.39 27.71 8.74
C ASN A 151 16.87 27.44 10.15
N ALA A 152 17.79 27.12 11.05
CA ALA A 152 17.56 27.13 12.48
C ALA A 152 17.37 28.58 12.92
N THR A 153 16.19 28.87 13.43
CA THR A 153 15.83 30.10 14.13
C THR A 153 16.32 30.04 15.58
N GLY A 154 16.80 31.18 16.08
CA GLY A 154 17.04 31.49 17.51
C GLY A 154 18.51 31.41 17.92
N GLU A 155 19.13 32.33 18.67
CA GLU A 155 18.74 33.55 19.39
C GLU A 155 20.07 34.04 20.03
N PRO A 156 20.39 35.35 20.18
CA PRO A 156 21.42 35.74 21.14
C PRO A 156 20.78 36.40 22.37
N ALA A 157 21.36 36.04 23.51
CA ALA A 157 21.08 36.51 24.86
C ALA A 157 21.31 38.03 25.06
#